data_AF-A0A7S3NY63-F1
#
_entry.id   AF-A0A7S3NY63-F1
#
_cell.length_a   1.000
_cell.length_b   1.000
_cell.length_c   1.000
_cell.angle_alpha   90.00
_cell.angle_beta   90.00
_cell.angle_gamma   90.00
#
_symmetry.space_group_name_H-M   'P 1'
#
loop_
_entity.id
_entity.type
_entity.pdbx_description
1 polymer ?
#
loop_
_entity_poly.entity_id
_entity_poly.type
_entity_poly.pdbx_seq_one_letter_code
_entity_poly.pdbx_strand_id
1 'polypeptide(L)'
;SRAFSSQLSQGLFEAYPLLESISKPFVYDTLQAAALSMVVERAERIEKFVPEPFFNIDILIKQSRTGFKTYELQWKREKLYDEQATKAIMEDIKRERIATVVELDSKEKTIPPPLGLSTNKMLKIASSKLNLSPVEA
;
A
#
# COMPACT_ATOMS: atom_id res chain seq x y z
N SER A 1 -34.52 4.79 6.13
CA SER A 1 -33.91 4.06 4.99
C SER A 1 -34.87 3.96 3.80
N ARG A 2 -35.95 3.16 3.81
CA ARG A 2 -36.84 2.99 2.62
C ARG A 2 -37.41 4.29 2.01
N ALA A 3 -37.86 5.23 2.84
CA ALA A 3 -38.36 6.52 2.36
C ALA A 3 -37.28 7.32 1.62
N PHE A 4 -36.05 7.30 2.13
CA PHE A 4 -34.90 7.96 1.50
C PHE A 4 -34.48 7.25 0.21
N SER A 5 -34.47 5.91 0.17
CA SER A 5 -34.25 5.14 -1.06
C SER A 5 -35.26 5.49 -2.17
N SER A 6 -36.52 5.65 -1.80
CA SER A 6 -37.60 6.05 -2.72
C SER A 6 -37.40 7.48 -3.22
N GLN A 7 -37.09 8.42 -2.32
CA GLN A 7 -36.82 9.82 -2.68
C GLN A 7 -35.59 9.96 -3.58
N LEU A 8 -34.52 9.24 -3.29
CA LEU A 8 -33.32 9.20 -4.12
C LEU A 8 -33.60 8.64 -5.51
N SER A 9 -34.31 7.51 -5.59
CA SER A 9 -34.67 6.90 -6.87
C SER A 9 -35.51 7.87 -7.72
N GLN A 10 -36.52 8.49 -7.10
CA GLN A 10 -37.37 9.45 -7.78
C GLN A 10 -36.57 10.66 -8.28
N GLY A 11 -35.75 11.29 -7.43
CA GLY A 11 -34.94 12.43 -7.84
C GLY A 11 -33.92 12.10 -8.94
N LEU A 12 -33.34 10.90 -8.93
CA LEU A 12 -32.43 10.45 -9.98
C LEU A 12 -33.16 10.18 -11.31
N PHE A 13 -34.36 9.59 -11.28
CA PHE A 13 -35.14 9.36 -12.49
C PHE A 13 -35.68 10.67 -13.09
N GLU A 14 -36.07 11.63 -12.26
CA GLU A 14 -36.44 12.98 -12.70
C GLU A 14 -35.26 13.70 -13.36
N ALA A 15 -34.05 13.60 -12.79
CA ALA A 15 -32.85 14.23 -13.34
C ALA A 15 -32.31 13.52 -14.59
N TYR A 16 -32.49 12.20 -14.69
CA TYR A 16 -31.99 11.36 -15.78
C TYR A 16 -33.09 10.41 -16.30
N PRO A 17 -34.04 10.90 -17.11
CA PRO A 17 -35.20 10.12 -17.57
C PRO A 17 -34.84 8.85 -18.37
N LEU A 18 -33.68 8.86 -19.03
CA LEU A 18 -33.19 7.70 -19.79
C LEU A 18 -32.88 6.48 -18.90
N LEU A 19 -32.60 6.69 -17.61
CA LEU A 19 -32.31 5.62 -16.65
C LEU A 19 -33.56 4.84 -16.23
N GLU A 20 -34.76 5.41 -16.40
CA GLU A 20 -36.02 4.79 -16.00
C GLU A 20 -36.31 3.49 -16.78
N SER A 21 -35.83 3.40 -18.02
CA SER A 21 -36.01 2.24 -18.89
C SER A 21 -35.03 1.08 -18.62
N ILE A 22 -33.98 1.30 -17.82
CA ILE A 22 -32.86 0.35 -17.66
C ILE A 22 -32.64 -0.03 -16.18
N SER A 23 -33.05 0.82 -15.23
CA SER A 23 -32.59 0.73 -13.85
C SER A 23 -33.55 0.03 -12.89
N LYS A 24 -32.99 -0.87 -12.05
CA LYS A 24 -33.63 -1.34 -10.82
C LYS A 24 -33.75 -0.18 -9.80
N PRO A 25 -34.68 -0.24 -8.83
CA PRO A 25 -34.79 0.78 -7.80
C PRO A 25 -33.53 0.87 -6.95
N PHE A 26 -33.10 2.09 -6.60
CA PHE A 26 -31.94 2.31 -5.75
C PHE A 26 -32.29 2.00 -4.29
N VAL A 27 -31.44 1.24 -3.63
CA VAL A 27 -31.58 0.90 -2.21
C VAL A 27 -30.51 1.65 -1.42
N TYR A 28 -30.92 2.38 -0.39
CA TYR A 28 -30.04 3.05 0.53
C TYR A 28 -30.06 2.40 1.92
N ASP A 29 -28.87 2.02 2.37
CA ASP A 29 -28.57 1.62 3.73
C ASP A 29 -27.30 2.35 4.21
N THR A 30 -27.28 2.83 5.45
CA THR A 30 -26.19 3.67 5.96
C THR A 30 -24.86 2.93 6.05
N LEU A 31 -24.88 1.63 6.39
CA LEU A 31 -23.67 0.82 6.47
C LEU A 31 -23.15 0.48 5.07
N GLN A 32 -24.05 0.17 4.13
CA GLN A 32 -23.69 -0.05 2.73
C GLN A 32 -23.17 1.22 2.06
N ALA A 33 -23.79 2.37 2.33
CA ALA A 33 -23.35 3.67 1.83
C ALA A 33 -21.95 4.03 2.36
N ALA A 34 -21.67 3.76 3.64
CA ALA A 34 -20.34 3.94 4.20
C ALA A 34 -19.29 3.01 3.52
N ALA A 35 -19.63 1.74 3.32
CA ALA A 35 -18.75 0.80 2.62
C ALA A 35 -18.48 1.22 1.17
N LEU A 36 -19.50 1.72 0.46
CA LEU A 36 -19.35 2.25 -0.88
C LEU A 36 -18.45 3.49 -0.91
N SER A 37 -18.62 4.43 0.04
CA SER A 37 -17.76 5.61 0.16
C SER A 37 -16.29 5.21 0.29
N MET A 38 -15.97 4.20 1.11
CA MET A 38 -14.59 3.72 1.26
C MET A 38 -13.99 3.21 -0.06
N VAL A 39 -14.80 2.55 -0.90
CA VAL A 39 -14.37 2.05 -2.21
C VAL A 39 -14.17 3.22 -3.19
N VAL A 40 -15.11 4.14 -3.26
CA VAL A 40 -15.06 5.32 -4.14
C VAL A 40 -13.88 6.21 -3.77
N GLU A 41 -13.68 6.53 -2.48
CA GLU A 41 -12.54 7.32 -2.00
C GLU A 41 -11.19 6.66 -2.30
N ARG A 42 -11.11 5.33 -2.28
CA ARG A 42 -9.90 4.61 -2.68
C ARG A 42 -9.69 4.72 -4.19
N ALA A 43 -10.74 4.56 -5.00
CA ALA A 43 -10.66 4.70 -6.45
C ALA A 43 -10.22 6.12 -6.85
N GLU A 44 -10.85 7.15 -6.29
CA GLU A 44 -10.47 8.54 -6.53
C GLU A 44 -9.04 8.84 -6.10
N ARG A 45 -8.59 8.31 -4.96
CA ARG A 45 -7.19 8.47 -4.52
C ARG A 45 -6.21 7.83 -5.50
N ILE A 46 -6.56 6.71 -6.12
CA ILE A 46 -5.74 6.05 -7.13
C ILE A 46 -5.75 6.87 -8.43
N GLU A 47 -6.90 7.38 -8.87
CA GLU A 47 -7.01 8.22 -10.08
C GLU A 47 -6.28 9.55 -9.93
N LYS A 48 -6.36 10.18 -8.76
CA LYS A 48 -5.67 11.44 -8.44
C LYS A 48 -4.19 11.24 -8.09
N PHE A 49 -3.72 9.99 -7.98
CA PHE A 49 -2.32 9.71 -7.63
C PHE A 49 -1.39 10.03 -8.79
N VAL A 50 -0.57 11.06 -8.63
CA VAL A 50 0.53 11.38 -9.56
C VAL A 50 1.82 10.77 -8.99
N PRO A 51 2.42 9.75 -9.63
CA PRO A 51 3.65 9.15 -9.15
C PRO A 51 4.82 10.13 -9.30
N GLU A 52 5.56 10.35 -8.21
CA GLU A 52 6.77 11.17 -8.20
C GLU A 52 8.02 10.28 -8.30
N PRO A 53 8.92 10.54 -9.26
CA PRO A 53 10.17 9.79 -9.36
C PRO A 53 11.07 10.09 -8.16
N PHE A 54 11.65 9.03 -7.59
CA PHE A 54 12.67 9.13 -6.57
C PHE A 54 13.81 8.16 -6.88
N PHE A 55 14.97 8.46 -6.34
CA PHE A 55 16.19 7.70 -6.49
C PHE A 55 16.64 7.19 -5.12
N ASN A 56 17.16 5.96 -5.10
CA ASN A 56 17.81 5.35 -3.95
C ASN A 56 19.20 4.86 -4.40
N ILE A 57 20.13 4.75 -3.45
CA ILE A 57 21.49 4.27 -3.69
C ILE A 57 21.66 2.96 -2.94
N ASP A 58 21.68 1.85 -3.68
CA ASP A 58 21.97 0.52 -3.13
C ASP A 58 23.44 0.18 -3.36
N ILE A 59 24.14 -0.23 -2.31
CA ILE A 59 25.59 -0.47 -2.35
C ILE A 59 25.87 -1.93 -2.03
N LEU A 60 26.59 -2.61 -2.93
CA LEU A 60 27.05 -3.98 -2.74
C LEU A 60 28.54 -3.99 -2.40
N ILE A 61 28.89 -4.46 -1.20
CA ILE A 61 30.27 -4.56 -0.73
C ILE A 61 30.71 -6.02 -0.68
N LYS A 62 31.87 -6.32 -1.25
CA LYS A 62 32.52 -7.64 -1.18
C LYS A 62 33.64 -7.61 -0.15
N GLN A 63 33.66 -8.58 0.75
CA GLN A 63 34.72 -8.68 1.75
C GLN A 63 36.05 -9.14 1.12
N SER A 64 37.08 -8.29 1.15
CA SER A 64 38.38 -8.54 0.51
C SER A 64 39.15 -9.76 1.07
N ARG A 65 38.89 -10.16 2.32
CA ARG A 65 39.69 -11.19 3.01
C ARG A 65 39.32 -12.62 2.65
N THR A 66 38.09 -12.86 2.20
CA THR A 66 37.59 -14.20 1.87
C THR A 66 36.80 -14.25 0.57
N GLY A 67 36.40 -13.13 -0.03
CA GLY A 67 35.69 -13.08 -1.32
C GLY A 67 34.27 -13.70 -1.34
N PHE A 68 33.91 -14.48 -0.33
CA PHE A 68 32.68 -15.28 -0.27
C PHE A 68 31.45 -14.53 0.24
N LYS A 69 31.61 -13.39 0.94
CA LYS A 69 30.49 -12.64 1.51
C LYS A 69 30.28 -11.31 0.79
N THR A 70 29.08 -11.14 0.25
CA THR A 70 28.57 -9.88 -0.29
C THR A 70 27.57 -9.32 0.71
N TYR A 71 27.70 -8.04 1.03
CA TYR A 71 26.78 -7.31 1.90
C TYR A 71 26.05 -6.26 1.07
N GLU A 72 24.73 -6.26 1.17
CA GLU A 72 23.89 -5.19 0.64
C GLU A 72 23.71 -4.14 1.73
N LEU A 73 24.18 -2.93 1.46
CA LEU A 73 23.98 -1.78 2.33
C LEU A 73 22.82 -0.96 1.80
N GLN A 74 21.87 -0.72 2.69
CA GLN A 74 20.78 0.21 2.45
C GLN A 74 21.19 1.61 2.89
N TRP A 75 20.92 2.59 2.05
CA TRP A 75 21.27 3.96 2.35
C TRP A 75 20.33 4.58 3.38
N LYS A 76 20.91 5.19 4.43
CA LYS A 76 20.15 5.77 5.55
C LYS A 76 19.14 6.86 5.16
N ARG A 77 19.36 7.55 4.02
CA ARG A 77 18.44 8.60 3.54
C ARG A 77 17.25 8.06 2.74
N GLU A 78 17.26 6.76 2.39
CA GLU A 78 16.23 6.00 1.64
C GLU A 78 15.82 6.56 0.27
N LYS A 79 15.39 7.82 0.18
CA LYS A 79 14.84 8.42 -1.04
C LYS A 79 15.36 9.83 -1.26
N LEU A 80 15.80 10.11 -2.48
CA LEU A 80 16.05 11.45 -2.99
C LEU A 80 15.18 11.73 -4.21
N TYR A 81 14.60 12.93 -4.28
CA TYR A 81 13.78 13.36 -5.43
C TYR A 81 14.56 14.15 -6.48
N ASP A 82 15.80 14.54 -6.17
CA ASP A 82 16.70 15.25 -7.08
C ASP A 82 17.72 14.28 -7.71
N GLU A 83 17.65 14.17 -9.04
CA GLU A 83 18.55 13.34 -9.82
C GLU A 83 20.00 13.86 -9.79
N GLN A 84 20.21 15.17 -9.84
CA GLN A 84 21.55 15.76 -9.89
C GLN A 84 22.27 15.56 -8.55
N ALA A 85 21.57 15.83 -7.45
CA ALA A 85 22.09 15.57 -6.11
C ALA A 85 22.43 14.08 -5.91
N THR A 86 21.57 13.17 -6.39
CA THR A 86 21.82 11.73 -6.28
C THR A 86 23.05 11.31 -7.07
N LYS A 87 23.23 11.83 -8.30
CA LYS A 87 24.42 11.54 -9.12
C LYS A 87 25.70 12.05 -8.48
N ALA A 88 25.70 13.26 -7.91
CA ALA A 88 26.86 13.81 -7.21
C ALA A 88 27.29 12.90 -6.04
N ILE A 89 26.33 12.47 -5.21
CA ILE A 89 26.60 11.54 -4.09
C ILE A 89 27.10 10.19 -4.61
N MET A 90 26.53 9.67 -5.71
CA MET A 90 26.98 8.42 -6.31
C MET A 90 28.43 8.51 -6.83
N GLU A 91 28.83 9.65 -7.41
CA GLU A 91 30.21 9.88 -7.85
C GLU A 91 31.19 9.92 -6.68
N ASP A 92 30.82 10.59 -5.59
CA ASP A 92 31.63 10.63 -4.38
C ASP A 92 31.82 9.22 -3.79
N ILE A 93 30.73 8.43 -3.70
CA ILE A 93 30.80 7.04 -3.22
C ILE A 93 31.66 6.16 -4.14
N LYS A 94 31.61 6.35 -5.46
CA LYS A 94 32.44 5.56 -6.42
C LYS A 94 33.94 5.84 -6.29
N ARG A 95 34.31 7.06 -5.86
CA ARG A 95 35.73 7.42 -5.61
C ARG A 95 36.27 6.69 -4.40
N GLU A 96 35.42 6.45 -3.40
CA GLU A 96 35.77 5.72 -2.19
C GLU A 96 35.70 4.20 -2.40
N ARG A 97 36.74 3.48 -1.97
CA ARG A 97 36.83 2.01 -2.07
C ARG A 97 36.82 1.30 -0.72
N ILE A 98 36.74 2.08 0.36
CA ILE A 98 36.85 1.58 1.73
C ILE A 98 35.57 1.98 2.46
N ALA A 99 34.87 0.99 3.01
CA ALA A 99 33.77 1.20 3.93
C ALA A 99 34.24 0.87 5.36
N THR A 100 34.08 1.83 6.27
CA THR A 100 34.39 1.64 7.69
C THR A 100 33.10 1.37 8.44
N VAL A 101 33.11 0.35 9.30
CA VAL A 101 32.00 0.07 10.21
C VAL A 101 31.99 1.15 11.29
N VAL A 102 30.97 2.00 11.28
CA VAL A 102 30.81 3.09 12.27
C VAL A 102 30.17 2.59 13.55
N GLU A 103 29.21 1.67 13.42
CA GLU A 103 28.41 1.16 14.54
C GLU A 103 28.05 -0.30 14.29
N LEU A 104 28.11 -1.11 15.35
CA LEU A 104 27.65 -2.50 15.36
C LEU A 104 26.56 -2.61 16.43
N ASP A 105 25.32 -2.74 15.98
CA ASP A 105 24.16 -2.95 16.85
C ASP A 105 23.68 -4.39 16.68
N SER A 106 23.57 -5.12 17.78
CA SER A 106 23.06 -6.49 17.82
C SER A 106 21.85 -6.51 18.72
N LYS A 107 20.67 -6.60 18.10
CA LYS A 107 19.39 -6.69 18.81
C LYS A 107 18.86 -8.11 18.70
N GLU A 108 18.63 -8.74 19.85
CA GLU A 108 17.88 -9.98 19.90
C GLU A 108 16.42 -9.69 19.51
N LYS A 109 16.01 -10.21 18.36
CA LYS A 109 14.64 -10.10 17.89
C LYS A 109 13.85 -11.33 18.35
N THR A 110 13.14 -11.21 19.46
CA THR A 110 12.16 -12.23 19.86
C THR A 110 10.90 -12.07 19.01
N ILE A 111 10.54 -13.10 18.26
CA ILE A 111 9.24 -13.15 17.57
C ILE A 111 8.23 -13.69 18.59
N PRO A 112 7.26 -12.88 19.04
CA PRO A 112 6.26 -13.36 20.00
C PRO A 112 5.37 -14.44 19.34
N PRO A 113 4.83 -15.37 20.14
CA PRO A 113 3.85 -16.32 19.62
C PRO A 113 2.66 -15.58 19.00
N PRO A 114 2.03 -16.14 17.97
CA PRO A 114 0.88 -15.51 17.34
C PRO A 114 -0.25 -15.35 18.37
N LEU A 115 -0.86 -14.17 18.39
CA LEU A 115 -2.05 -13.93 19.19
C LEU A 115 -3.20 -14.84 18.74
N GLY A 116 -4.09 -15.17 19.68
CA GLY A 116 -5.29 -15.95 19.40
C GLY A 116 -6.04 -15.46 18.16
N LEU A 117 -6.54 -16.42 17.37
CA LEU A 117 -7.22 -16.16 16.11
C LEU A 117 -8.62 -15.59 16.41
N SER A 118 -8.82 -14.30 16.14
CA SER A 118 -10.15 -13.68 16.17
C SER A 118 -10.85 -13.84 14.82
N THR A 119 -12.19 -13.78 14.81
CA THR A 119 -12.99 -13.90 13.58
C THR A 119 -12.55 -12.92 12.50
N ASN A 120 -12.29 -11.65 12.85
CA ASN A 120 -11.78 -10.66 11.89
C ASN A 120 -10.42 -11.03 11.29
N LYS A 121 -9.52 -11.63 12.08
CA LYS A 121 -8.22 -12.10 11.58
C LYS A 121 -8.39 -13.34 10.71
N MET A 122 -9.25 -14.28 11.12
CA MET A 122 -9.60 -15.47 10.35
C MET A 122 -10.13 -15.10 8.97
N LEU A 123 -11.14 -14.24 8.89
CA LEU A 123 -11.74 -13.80 7.62
C LEU A 123 -10.71 -13.09 6.73
N LYS A 124 -9.86 -12.21 7.29
CA LYS A 124 -8.76 -11.57 6.53
C LYS A 124 -7.75 -12.58 5.99
N ILE A 125 -7.40 -13.60 6.78
CA ILE A 125 -6.48 -14.65 6.36
C ILE A 125 -7.13 -15.52 5.28
N ALA A 126 -8.39 -15.93 5.44
CA ALA A 126 -9.12 -16.71 4.46
C ALA A 126 -9.23 -15.98 3.11
N SER A 127 -9.59 -14.69 3.12
CA SER A 127 -9.65 -13.90 1.89
C SER A 127 -8.28 -13.66 1.25
N SER A 128 -7.22 -13.44 2.03
CA SER A 128 -5.89 -13.14 1.48
C SER A 128 -5.04 -14.36 1.11
N LYS A 129 -5.25 -15.49 1.77
CA LYS A 129 -4.45 -16.72 1.59
C LYS A 129 -5.20 -17.83 0.87
N LEU A 130 -6.52 -17.90 1.03
CA LEU A 130 -7.37 -18.97 0.49
C LEU A 130 -8.32 -18.47 -0.60
N ASN A 131 -8.32 -17.16 -0.90
CA ASN A 131 -9.22 -16.50 -1.86
C ASN A 131 -10.71 -16.77 -1.59
N LEU A 132 -11.08 -17.00 -0.33
CA LEU A 132 -12.47 -17.20 0.09
C LEU A 132 -13.11 -15.84 0.38
N SER A 133 -14.34 -15.63 -0.08
CA SER A 133 -15.08 -14.44 0.34
C SER A 133 -15.44 -14.54 1.84
N PRO A 134 -15.67 -13.42 2.54
CA PRO A 134 -16.09 -13.45 3.95
C PRO A 134 -17.42 -14.18 4.21
N VAL A 135 -18.18 -14.50 3.16
CA VAL A 135 -19.44 -15.26 3.26
C VAL A 135 -19.19 -16.76 3.16
N GLU A 136 -18.14 -17.17 2.45
CA GLU A 136 -17.75 -18.58 2.25
C GLU A 136 -16.76 -19.07 3.32
N ALA A 137 -16.04 -18.15 3.96
CA ALA A 137 -15.05 -18.39 5.01
C ALA A 137 -15.66 -18.50 6.41
#